data_AF-A0A7Y1LD95-F1
#
_entry.id   AF-A0A7Y1LD95-F1
#
_cell.length_a   1.000
_cell.length_b   1.000
_cell.length_c   1.000
_cell.angle_alpha   90.00
_cell.angle_beta   90.00
_cell.angle_gamma   90.00
#
_symmetry.space_group_name_H-M   'P 1'
#
loop_
_entity.id
_entity.type
_entity.pdbx_description
1 polymer ?
#
loop_
_entity_poly.entity_id
_entity_poly.type
_entity_poly.pdbx_seq_one_letter_code
_entity_poly.pdbx_strand_id
1 'polypeptide(L)'
;MARCALIYEAYVLHKGNAIDVAGLTYGIIDGKEFDGELHQTFHLRKAWVDDMGIGVEDIQGHEYMILSFDDKAGSLLDSIHALLALSFLHDKPASVTTEGDQS
;
A
#
# COMPACT_ATOMS: atom_id res chain seq x y z
N MET A 1 4.28 17.37 -0.18
CA MET A 1 3.64 16.11 -0.60
C MET A 1 4.71 15.05 -0.56
N ALA A 2 4.57 14.04 0.29
CA ALA A 2 5.53 12.95 0.35
C ALA A 2 5.58 12.32 -1.05
N ARG A 3 6.78 12.27 -1.63
CA ARG A 3 7.00 11.68 -2.96
C ARG A 3 6.93 10.19 -2.75
N CYS A 4 5.75 9.61 -2.96
CA CYS A 4 5.59 8.18 -2.98
C CYS A 4 6.69 7.53 -3.85
N ALA A 5 7.32 6.46 -3.35
CA ALA A 5 8.27 5.70 -4.14
C ALA A 5 7.55 4.73 -5.08
N LEU A 6 8.11 4.50 -6.26
CA LEU A 6 7.54 3.65 -7.29
C LEU A 6 8.06 2.22 -7.10
N ILE A 7 7.18 1.23 -7.17
CA ILE A 7 7.54 -0.20 -7.13
C ILE A 7 7.18 -0.84 -8.47
N TYR A 8 8.19 -1.46 -9.09
CA TYR A 8 8.08 -2.27 -10.30
C TYR A 8 8.36 -3.74 -9.99
N GLU A 9 7.85 -4.62 -10.85
CA GLU A 9 7.98 -6.08 -10.69
C GLU A 9 7.54 -6.51 -9.27
N ALA A 10 6.47 -5.88 -8.79
CA ALA A 10 6.03 -6.04 -7.42
C ALA A 10 5.45 -7.43 -7.20
N TYR A 11 5.66 -7.96 -6.00
CA TYR A 11 5.02 -9.17 -5.53
C TYR A 11 4.52 -8.95 -4.11
N VAL A 12 3.29 -9.43 -3.87
CA VAL A 12 2.63 -9.32 -2.57
C VAL A 12 3.06 -10.49 -1.71
N LEU A 13 3.46 -10.20 -0.48
CA LEU A 13 3.87 -11.19 0.50
C LEU A 13 2.80 -11.29 1.57
N HIS A 14 2.27 -12.50 1.76
CA HIS A 14 1.31 -12.79 2.82
C HIS A 14 1.99 -13.64 3.90
N LYS A 15 2.20 -13.06 5.09
CA LYS A 15 2.81 -13.75 6.23
C LYS A 15 1.85 -13.70 7.42
N GLY A 16 1.07 -14.76 7.61
CA GLY A 16 0.05 -14.82 8.65
C GLY A 16 -1.08 -13.82 8.36
N ASN A 17 -1.25 -12.81 9.22
CA ASN A 17 -2.24 -11.75 9.06
C ASN A 17 -1.64 -10.44 8.50
N ALA A 18 -0.37 -10.46 8.10
CA ALA A 18 0.33 -9.29 7.59
C ALA A 18 0.52 -9.38 6.08
N ILE A 19 0.33 -8.24 5.42
CA ILE A 19 0.49 -8.07 3.98
C ILE A 19 1.66 -7.10 3.78
N ASP A 20 2.66 -7.51 3.03
CA ASP A 20 3.79 -6.66 2.62
C ASP A 20 3.84 -6.64 1.09
N VAL A 21 4.56 -5.67 0.53
CA VAL A 21 4.91 -5.66 -0.89
C VAL A 21 6.42 -5.55 -1.01
N ALA A 22 7.00 -6.29 -1.95
CA ALA A 22 8.38 -6.13 -2.35
C ALA A 22 8.49 -5.99 -3.86
N GLY A 23 9.56 -5.36 -4.32
CA GLY A 23 9.82 -5.14 -5.74
C GLY A 23 10.98 -4.17 -5.95
N LEU A 24 11.25 -3.87 -7.22
CA LEU A 24 12.28 -2.90 -7.61
C LEU A 24 11.76 -1.50 -7.34
N THR A 25 12.41 -0.77 -6.43
CA THR A 25 11.93 0.52 -5.95
C THR A 25 12.73 1.68 -6.52
N TYR A 26 12.03 2.74 -6.92
CA TYR A 26 12.59 3.99 -7.43
C TYR A 26 12.01 5.19 -6.69
N GLY A 27 12.84 6.17 -6.36
CA GLY A 27 12.42 7.43 -5.73
C GLY A 27 13.04 7.64 -4.35
N ILE A 28 12.36 8.39 -3.49
CA ILE A 28 12.89 8.79 -2.18
C ILE A 28 11.87 8.51 -1.10
N ILE A 29 12.27 7.77 -0.07
CA ILE A 29 11.48 7.53 1.15
C ILE A 29 12.33 7.96 2.32
N ASP A 30 11.81 8.83 3.19
CA ASP A 30 12.52 9.30 4.39
C ASP A 30 13.92 9.86 4.11
N GLY A 31 14.09 10.50 2.96
CA GLY A 31 15.38 11.06 2.53
C GLY A 31 16.38 10.02 2.01
N LYS A 32 16.02 8.73 1.96
CA LYS A 32 16.80 7.68 1.32
C LYS A 32 16.37 7.50 -0.13
N GLU A 33 17.33 7.58 -1.04
CA GLU A 33 17.16 7.27 -2.45
C GLU A 33 17.16 5.77 -2.70
N PHE A 34 16.28 5.34 -3.60
CA PHE A 34 16.22 3.99 -4.16
C PHE A 34 16.24 4.12 -5.69
N ASP A 35 17.11 3.35 -6.34
CA ASP A 35 17.24 3.33 -7.80
C ASP A 35 17.39 1.90 -8.31
N GLY A 36 16.25 1.24 -8.55
CA GLY A 36 16.20 -0.13 -9.07
C GLY A 36 16.65 -1.18 -8.07
N GLU A 37 16.70 -0.84 -6.78
CA GLU A 37 17.05 -1.78 -5.72
C GLU A 37 15.82 -2.57 -5.27
N LEU A 38 16.02 -3.84 -4.94
CA LEU A 38 14.97 -4.64 -4.31
C LEU A 38 14.71 -4.10 -2.90
N HIS A 39 13.47 -3.71 -2.64
CA HIS A 39 13.03 -3.23 -1.34
C HIS A 39 11.71 -3.90 -0.96
N GLN A 40 11.53 -4.14 0.34
CA GLN A 40 10.30 -4.67 0.90
C GLN A 40 9.73 -3.61 1.86
N THR A 41 8.44 -3.33 1.73
CA THR A 41 7.72 -2.43 2.63
C THR A 41 7.65 -3.01 4.04
N PHE A 42 7.34 -2.17 5.02
CA PHE A 42 6.74 -2.68 6.26
C PHE A 42 5.32 -3.20 5.98
N HIS A 43 4.70 -3.79 6.99
CA HIS A 43 3.31 -4.23 6.93
C HIS A 43 2.42 -3.12 6.39
N LEU A 44 1.58 -3.45 5.42
CA LEU A 44 0.66 -2.50 4.82
C LEU A 44 -0.52 -2.25 5.75
N ARG A 45 -0.89 -0.97 5.87
CA ARG A 45 -2.06 -0.52 6.63
C ARG A 45 -3.19 -0.03 5.74
N LYS A 46 -2.90 0.38 4.51
CA LYS A 46 -3.88 0.89 3.54
C LYS A 46 -3.43 0.58 2.12
N ALA A 47 -4.41 0.38 1.25
CA ALA A 47 -4.21 0.40 -0.20
C ALA A 47 -5.33 1.20 -0.88
N TRP A 48 -5.06 1.74 -2.06
CA TRP A 48 -6.03 2.43 -2.91
C TRP A 48 -5.65 2.27 -4.39
N VAL A 49 -6.61 2.52 -5.28
CA VAL A 49 -6.37 2.59 -6.72
C VAL A 49 -6.21 4.05 -7.10
N ASP A 50 -5.22 4.33 -7.95
CA ASP A 50 -4.91 5.64 -8.49
C ASP A 50 -4.78 5.54 -10.03
N ASP A 51 -4.76 6.67 -10.74
CA ASP A 51 -4.61 6.70 -12.20
C ASP A 51 -3.29 6.06 -12.65
N MET A 52 -2.26 6.11 -11.81
CA MET A 52 -0.95 5.53 -12.12
C MET A 52 -0.82 4.05 -11.77
N GLY A 53 -1.61 3.51 -10.85
CA GLY A 53 -1.43 2.16 -10.34
C GLY A 53 -2.14 1.88 -9.02
N ILE A 54 -1.51 1.06 -8.17
CA ILE A 54 -2.02 0.75 -6.82
C ILE A 54 -1.15 1.47 -5.79
N GLY A 55 -1.74 2.44 -5.10
CA GLY A 55 -1.11 3.09 -3.96
C GLY A 55 -1.22 2.22 -2.72
N VAL A 56 -0.14 2.17 -1.93
CA VAL A 56 -0.11 1.49 -0.64
C VAL A 56 0.58 2.36 0.40
N GLU A 57 0.13 2.25 1.64
CA GLU A 57 0.77 2.89 2.79
C GLU A 57 1.14 1.81 3.80
N ASP A 58 2.38 1.85 4.27
CA ASP A 58 2.85 0.95 5.32
C ASP A 58 2.52 1.48 6.73
N ILE A 59 2.71 0.65 7.75
CA ILE A 59 2.46 1.01 9.16
C ILE A 59 3.30 2.18 9.67
N GLN A 60 4.41 2.54 9.00
CA GLN A 60 5.24 3.68 9.36
C GLN A 60 4.79 4.96 8.65
N GLY A 61 3.83 4.87 7.74
CA GLY A 61 3.30 6.01 6.99
C GLY A 61 4.05 6.27 5.68
N HIS A 62 4.89 5.34 5.23
CA HIS A 62 5.51 5.47 3.92
C HIS A 62 4.52 5.08 2.82
N GLU A 63 4.45 5.93 1.81
CA GLU A 63 3.59 5.72 0.64
C GLU A 63 4.40 5.19 -0.53
N TYR A 64 3.85 4.18 -1.20
CA TYR A 64 4.40 3.56 -2.39
C TYR A 64 3.33 3.45 -3.48
N MET A 65 3.76 3.44 -4.74
CA MET A 65 2.91 3.27 -5.91
C MET A 65 3.41 2.06 -6.68
N ILE A 66 2.60 1.02 -6.71
CA ILE A 66 2.87 -0.20 -7.47
C ILE A 66 2.44 0.05 -8.91
N LEU A 67 3.41 0.04 -9.83
CA LEU A 67 3.20 0.32 -11.25
C LEU A 67 3.15 -0.95 -12.11
N SER A 68 3.80 -2.02 -11.65
CA SER A 68 3.71 -3.33 -12.29
C SER A 68 3.87 -4.43 -11.25
N PHE A 69 3.21 -5.56 -11.52
CA PHE A 69 3.41 -6.80 -10.75
C PHE A 69 4.26 -7.77 -11.55
N ASP A 70 5.06 -8.58 -10.87
CA ASP A 70 5.74 -9.72 -11.48
C ASP A 70 4.73 -10.84 -11.78
N ASP A 71 4.48 -11.07 -13.07
CA ASP A 71 3.55 -12.06 -13.59
C ASP A 71 4.11 -13.49 -13.52
N LYS A 72 5.42 -13.65 -13.35
CA LYS A 72 6.10 -14.96 -13.31
C LYS A 72 5.86 -15.69 -12.01
N ALA A 73 5.50 -14.98 -10.94
CA ALA A 73 5.31 -15.57 -9.62
C ALA A 73 4.06 -16.46 -9.52
N GLY A 74 3.15 -16.45 -10.52
CA GLY A 74 1.91 -17.25 -10.52
C GLY A 74 0.93 -16.92 -9.39
N SER A 75 1.34 -16.07 -8.44
CA SER A 75 0.69 -15.76 -7.16
C SER A 75 0.00 -14.40 -7.17
N LEU A 76 0.02 -13.67 -8.30
CA LEU A 76 -0.54 -12.34 -8.40
C LEU A 76 -2.03 -12.33 -8.07
N LEU A 77 -2.82 -13.18 -8.74
CA LEU A 77 -4.25 -13.29 -8.46
C LEU A 77 -4.54 -13.83 -7.06
N ASP A 78 -3.65 -14.69 -6.55
CA ASP A 78 -3.74 -15.24 -5.20
C ASP A 78 -3.46 -14.21 -4.11
N SER A 79 -2.93 -13.03 -4.44
CA SER A 79 -2.47 -12.07 -3.42
C SER A 79 -3.02 -10.65 -3.63
N ILE A 80 -3.45 -10.29 -4.85
CA ILE A 80 -3.99 -8.96 -5.14
C ILE A 80 -5.28 -8.68 -4.36
N HIS A 81 -6.07 -9.73 -4.08
CA HIS A 81 -7.28 -9.60 -3.27
C HIS A 81 -6.98 -9.08 -1.85
N ALA A 82 -5.80 -9.37 -1.31
CA ALA A 82 -5.37 -8.89 0.00
C ALA A 82 -5.11 -7.37 -0.01
N LEU A 83 -4.49 -6.85 -1.09
CA LEU A 83 -4.36 -5.41 -1.30
C LEU A 83 -5.74 -4.74 -1.44
N LEU A 84 -6.64 -5.34 -2.22
CA LEU A 84 -8.00 -4.81 -2.37
C LEU A 84 -8.76 -4.84 -1.04
N ALA A 85 -8.60 -5.87 -0.21
CA ALA A 85 -9.20 -5.94 1.11
C ALA A 85 -8.73 -4.80 2.03
N LEU A 86 -7.43 -4.42 1.99
CA LEU A 86 -6.89 -3.26 2.72
C LEU A 86 -7.54 -1.94 2.33
N SER A 87 -8.07 -1.83 1.09
CA SER A 87 -8.81 -0.63 0.70
C SER A 87 -10.11 -0.45 1.47
N PHE A 88 -10.73 -1.54 1.96
CA PHE A 88 -11.99 -1.54 2.70
C PHE A 88 -11.82 -1.52 4.24
N LEU A 89 -10.61 -1.71 4.76
CA LEU A 89 -10.36 -1.85 6.20
C LEU A 89 -10.34 -0.52 7.00
N HIS A 90 -10.72 0.61 6.39
CA HIS A 90 -10.90 1.89 7.09
C HIS A 90 -12.35 2.35 6.97
N ASP A 91 -12.98 2.68 8.10
CA ASP A 91 -14.37 3.14 8.18
C ASP A 91 -14.60 4.49 7.47
N LYS A 92 -15.84 4.67 7.00
CA LYS A 92 -16.41 5.97 6.56
C LYS A 92 -16.13 7.03 7.63
N PRO A 93 -15.69 8.26 7.29
CA PRO A 93 -15.55 9.33 8.28
C PRO A 93 -16.89 9.47 9.02
N ALA A 94 -16.83 9.39 10.36
CA ALA A 94 -18.02 9.52 11.19
C ALA A 94 -18.76 10.80 10.76
N SER A 95 -20.00 10.64 10.29
CA SER A 95 -20.90 11.79 10.22
C SER A 95 -21.00 12.31 11.64
N VAL A 96 -20.54 13.54 11.86
CA VAL A 96 -20.70 14.23 13.14
C VAL A 96 -22.20 14.38 13.38
N THR A 97 -22.81 13.40 14.05
CA THR A 97 -24.10 13.57 14.69
C THR A 97 -23.81 14.25 16.01
N THR A 98 -23.77 15.59 16.02
CA THR A 98 -24.02 16.34 17.25
C THR A 98 -25.52 16.24 17.54
N GLU A 99 -25.95 15.09 18.07
CA GLU A 99 -27.10 15.06 18.97
C GLU A 99 -26.59 15.47 20.34
N GLY A 100 -26.56 16.78 20.57
CA GLY A 100 -26.54 17.35 21.90
C GLY A 100 -27.98 17.67 22.26
N ASP A 101 -28.68 16.69 22.82
CA ASP A 101 -29.95 16.90 23.49
C ASP A 101 -29.68 17.05 25.01
N GLN A 102 -30.41 17.98 25.62
CA GLN A 102 -30.74 18.11 27.05
C GLN A 102 -29.76 18.80 28.01
N SER A 103 -30.01 20.09 28.23
CA SER A 103 -30.49 20.61 29.53
C SER A 103 -31.37 21.84 29.32
#